data_AF-A0A938SCD3-F1
#
_entry.id   AF-A0A938SCD3-F1
#
_cell.length_a   1.000
_cell.length_b   1.000
_cell.length_c   1.000
_cell.angle_alpha   90.00
_cell.angle_beta   90.00
_cell.angle_gamma   90.00
#
_symmetry.space_group_name_H-M   'P 1'
#
loop_
_entity.id
_entity.type
_entity.pdbx_description
1 polymer ?
#
loop_
_entity_poly.entity_id
_entity_poly.type
_entity_poly.pdbx_seq_one_letter_code
_entity_poly.pdbx_strand_id
1 'polypeptide(L)'
;GTWAGISIHQTPQVVAAGFAYSEEAGKVATVVKLPRVMLLAPLIFLIGILYARQKRKALEAHVGKKVNYVRLLPTFVFGFLAVALLNTLGFFPNVTLHMSDRFVRGAMEVPFSSIALLDQCSKFLVTMAMAGVGLGVSFSSVKKTGLQPLYLGLFASVVLAAMSLGLIAIFGMK
;
A
#
# COMPACT_ATOMS: atom_id res chain seq x y z
N GLY A 1 -12.16 8.59 2.95
CA GLY A 1 -10.84 7.93 2.97
C GLY A 1 -10.88 6.59 3.67
N THR A 2 -11.40 6.55 4.90
CA THR A 2 -11.46 5.38 5.78
C THR A 2 -12.07 4.14 5.12
N TRP A 3 -13.24 4.28 4.47
CA TRP A 3 -13.88 3.15 3.78
C TRP A 3 -13.00 2.56 2.67
N ALA A 4 -12.45 3.38 1.77
CA ALA A 4 -11.52 2.91 0.73
C ALA A 4 -10.29 2.22 1.33
N GLY A 5 -9.73 2.78 2.42
CA GLY A 5 -8.60 2.21 3.15
C GLY A 5 -8.87 0.80 3.70
N ILE A 6 -10.09 0.51 4.14
CA ILE A 6 -10.47 -0.79 4.74
C ILE A 6 -10.94 -1.79 3.68
N SER A 7 -11.78 -1.35 2.74
CA SER A 7 -12.55 -2.21 1.82
C SER A 7 -11.76 -2.72 0.62
N ILE A 8 -10.83 -1.93 0.09
CA ILE A 8 -10.03 -2.34 -1.08
C ILE A 8 -8.87 -3.20 -0.63
N HIS A 9 -8.48 -4.22 -1.38
CA HIS A 9 -7.42 -5.14 -0.96
C HIS A 9 -6.00 -4.60 -1.18
N GLN A 10 -5.72 -4.01 -2.35
CA GLN A 10 -4.37 -3.60 -2.73
C GLN A 10 -4.07 -2.15 -2.35
N THR A 11 -2.86 -1.88 -1.85
CA THR A 11 -2.43 -0.52 -1.46
C THR A 11 -2.46 0.47 -2.63
N PRO A 12 -1.93 0.16 -3.83
CA PRO A 12 -1.99 1.08 -4.97
C PRO A 12 -3.42 1.46 -5.36
N GLN A 13 -4.35 0.49 -5.31
CA GLN A 13 -5.78 0.71 -5.62
C GLN A 13 -6.45 1.62 -4.58
N VAL A 14 -6.05 1.52 -3.31
CA VAL A 14 -6.53 2.44 -2.25
C VAL A 14 -6.05 3.86 -2.46
N VAL A 15 -4.77 4.02 -2.75
CA VAL A 15 -4.17 5.33 -3.02
C VAL A 15 -4.91 5.96 -4.21
N ALA A 16 -5.05 5.23 -5.31
CA ALA A 16 -5.77 5.70 -6.49
C ALA A 16 -7.22 6.09 -6.18
N ALA A 17 -8.00 5.23 -5.52
CA ALA A 17 -9.41 5.49 -5.19
C ALA A 17 -9.58 6.66 -4.20
N GLY A 18 -8.69 6.77 -3.21
CA GLY A 18 -8.73 7.83 -2.21
C GLY A 18 -8.42 9.20 -2.81
N PHE A 19 -7.33 9.32 -3.58
CA PHE A 19 -6.94 10.56 -4.23
C PHE A 19 -7.85 10.96 -5.40
N ALA A 20 -8.51 9.99 -6.06
CA ALA A 20 -9.55 10.28 -7.04
C ALA A 20 -10.79 10.94 -6.43
N TYR A 21 -11.06 10.71 -5.13
CA TYR A 21 -12.16 11.36 -4.41
C TYR A 21 -11.75 12.73 -3.87
N SER A 22 -10.68 12.81 -3.07
CA SER A 22 -10.09 14.07 -2.62
C SER A 22 -8.69 13.87 -2.03
N GLU A 23 -7.90 14.95 -1.97
CA GLU A 23 -6.55 14.95 -1.39
C GLU A 23 -6.56 14.50 0.09
N GLU A 24 -7.55 14.97 0.86
CA GLU A 24 -7.75 14.55 2.24
C GLU A 24 -8.12 13.07 2.34
N ALA A 25 -9.05 12.59 1.50
CA ALA A 25 -9.46 11.19 1.51
C ALA A 25 -8.32 10.25 1.12
N GLY A 26 -7.44 10.64 0.19
CA GLY A 26 -6.25 9.89 -0.19
C GLY A 26 -5.25 9.73 0.96
N LYS A 27 -4.99 10.81 1.70
CA LYS A 27 -4.13 10.78 2.90
C LYS A 27 -4.70 9.86 3.97
N VAL A 28 -5.99 10.01 4.30
CA VAL A 28 -6.67 9.15 5.29
C VAL A 28 -6.66 7.69 4.84
N ALA A 29 -6.98 7.40 3.57
CA ALA A 29 -7.01 6.05 3.04
C ALA A 29 -5.64 5.37 3.10
N THR A 30 -4.56 6.12 2.83
CA THR A 30 -3.18 5.65 2.95
C THR A 30 -2.84 5.29 4.38
N VAL A 31 -3.12 6.19 5.34
CA VAL A 31 -2.89 5.95 6.77
C VAL A 31 -3.65 4.71 7.25
N VAL A 32 -4.90 4.54 6.84
CA VAL A 32 -5.74 3.39 7.22
C VAL A 32 -5.22 2.07 6.61
N LYS A 33 -4.56 2.12 5.44
CA LYS A 33 -4.01 0.93 4.78
C LYS A 33 -2.64 0.51 5.34
N LEU A 34 -1.80 1.47 5.73
CA LEU A 34 -0.43 1.22 6.19
C LEU A 34 -0.31 0.21 7.34
N PRO A 35 -1.18 0.17 8.37
CA PRO A 35 -1.09 -0.82 9.45
C PRO A 35 -1.00 -2.26 8.96
N ARG A 36 -1.77 -2.66 7.92
CA ARG A 36 -1.66 -4.00 7.34
C ARG A 36 -0.28 -4.25 6.72
N VAL A 37 0.25 -3.27 5.99
CA VAL A 37 1.58 -3.37 5.36
C VAL A 37 2.68 -3.45 6.41
N MET A 38 2.59 -2.63 7.46
CA MET A 38 3.55 -2.62 8.56
C MET A 38 3.48 -3.90 9.40
N LEU A 39 2.29 -4.46 9.60
CA LEU A 39 2.07 -5.70 10.35
C LEU A 39 2.46 -6.97 9.58
N LEU A 40 2.62 -6.90 8.25
CA LEU A 40 3.09 -8.06 7.46
C LEU A 40 4.49 -8.51 7.88
N ALA A 41 5.43 -7.58 8.09
CA ALA A 41 6.80 -7.91 8.50
C ALA A 41 6.87 -8.66 9.85
N PRO A 42 6.29 -8.14 10.96
CA PRO A 42 6.27 -8.86 12.24
C PRO A 42 5.44 -10.14 12.16
N LEU A 43 4.33 -10.17 11.40
CA LEU A 43 3.52 -11.38 11.22
C LEU A 43 4.31 -12.49 10.51
N ILE A 44 5.01 -12.17 9.42
CA ILE A 44 5.87 -13.12 8.68
C ILE A 44 6.99 -13.63 9.58
N PHE A 45 7.62 -12.74 10.36
CA PHE A 45 8.65 -13.12 11.32
C PHE A 45 8.12 -14.08 12.38
N LEU A 46 6.95 -13.78 12.97
CA LEU A 46 6.28 -14.62 13.95
C LEU A 46 5.94 -16.00 13.37
N ILE A 47 5.32 -16.04 12.18
CA ILE A 47 5.01 -17.29 11.48
C ILE A 47 6.30 -18.07 11.18
N GLY A 48 7.38 -17.40 10.79
CA GLY A 48 8.69 -18.02 10.57
C GLY A 48 9.26 -18.69 11.81
N ILE A 49 9.15 -18.06 12.99
CA ILE A 49 9.54 -18.65 14.27
C ILE A 49 8.64 -19.85 14.61
N LEU A 50 7.32 -19.70 14.50
CA LEU A 50 6.37 -20.79 14.80
C LEU A 50 6.60 -22.00 13.89
N TYR A 51 6.83 -21.77 12.60
CA TYR A 51 7.15 -22.80 11.61
C TYR A 51 8.49 -23.48 11.91
N ALA A 52 9.54 -22.72 12.26
CA ALA A 52 10.83 -23.29 12.65
C ALA A 52 10.74 -24.12 13.94
N ARG A 53 9.90 -23.72 14.91
CA ARG A 53 9.64 -24.48 16.14
C ARG A 53 8.86 -25.77 15.87
N GLN A 54 7.86 -25.74 14.99
CA GLN A 54 7.14 -26.96 14.54
C GLN A 54 8.06 -27.91 13.78
N LYS A 55 8.89 -27.39 12.86
CA LYS A 55 9.87 -28.23 12.15
C LYS A 55 10.93 -28.80 13.09
N ARG A 56 11.38 -28.07 14.11
CA ARG A 56 12.29 -28.62 15.14
C ARG A 56 11.65 -29.78 15.93
N LYS A 57 10.34 -29.73 16.21
CA LYS A 57 9.62 -30.86 16.83
C LYS A 57 9.47 -32.08 15.88
N ALA A 58 9.54 -31.88 14.57
CA ALA A 58 9.47 -32.95 13.56
C ALA A 58 10.84 -33.40 13.02
N LEU A 59 11.91 -32.63 13.26
CA LEU A 59 13.25 -32.78 12.69
C LEU A 59 14.30 -32.98 13.81
N GLU A 60 13.99 -33.85 14.77
CA GLU A 60 15.05 -34.52 15.56
C GLU A 60 15.74 -35.64 14.75
N ALA A 61 15.33 -35.90 13.51
CA ALA A 61 15.93 -36.94 12.69
C ALA A 61 17.15 -36.48 11.87
N HIS A 62 17.12 -35.47 10.99
CA HIS A 62 18.25 -35.24 10.07
C HIS A 62 18.60 -33.77 9.78
N VAL A 63 19.84 -33.41 10.14
CA VAL A 63 20.72 -32.35 9.60
C VAL A 63 20.25 -30.89 9.72
N GLY A 64 20.95 -30.16 10.61
CA GLY A 64 20.75 -28.74 10.91
C GLY A 64 21.12 -27.78 9.78
N LYS A 65 20.17 -27.48 8.89
CA LYS A 65 20.24 -26.25 8.08
C LYS A 65 19.68 -25.07 8.89
N LYS A 66 20.56 -24.11 9.23
CA LYS A 66 20.17 -22.82 9.83
C LYS A 66 19.17 -22.12 8.90
N VAL A 67 17.93 -21.97 9.35
CA VAL A 67 16.92 -21.19 8.61
C VAL A 67 17.36 -19.73 8.63
N ASN A 68 17.60 -19.15 7.45
CA ASN A 68 17.98 -17.75 7.35
C ASN A 68 16.73 -16.87 7.40
N TYR A 69 16.40 -16.38 8.60
CA TYR A 69 15.22 -15.56 8.87
C TYR A 69 15.16 -14.28 8.02
N VAL A 70 16.30 -13.72 7.62
CA VAL A 70 16.37 -12.50 6.80
C VAL A 70 15.87 -12.74 5.38
N ARG A 71 16.00 -13.97 4.84
CA ARG A 71 15.46 -14.34 3.52
C ARG A 71 13.96 -14.57 3.51
N LEU A 72 13.30 -14.65 4.67
CA LEU A 72 11.84 -14.76 4.75
C LEU A 72 11.15 -13.39 4.58
N LEU A 73 11.87 -12.29 4.82
CA LEU A 73 11.33 -10.95 4.67
C LEU A 73 11.43 -10.53 3.19
N PRO A 74 10.31 -10.06 2.58
CA PRO A 74 10.36 -9.50 1.24
C PRO A 74 11.35 -8.32 1.17
N THR A 75 12.17 -8.29 0.12
CA THR A 75 13.24 -7.29 -0.03
C THR A 75 12.73 -5.84 -0.03
N PHE A 76 11.49 -5.61 -0.48
CA PHE A 76 10.88 -4.27 -0.48
C PHE A 76 10.73 -3.67 0.94
N VAL A 77 10.61 -4.51 1.97
CA VAL A 77 10.44 -4.06 3.36
C VAL A 77 11.65 -3.25 3.83
N PHE A 78 12.86 -3.66 3.44
CA PHE A 78 14.09 -2.95 3.80
C PHE A 78 14.16 -1.57 3.14
N GLY A 79 13.78 -1.46 1.87
CA GLY A 79 13.71 -0.19 1.15
C GLY A 79 12.67 0.76 1.76
N PHE A 80 11.48 0.24 2.06
CA PHE A 80 10.44 1.02 2.75
C PHE A 80 10.91 1.55 4.10
N LEU A 81 11.53 0.67 4.92
CA LEU A 81 12.01 1.06 6.25
C LEU A 81 13.13 2.10 6.17
N ALA A 82 14.07 1.95 5.24
CA ALA A 82 15.15 2.92 5.03
C ALA A 82 14.59 4.30 4.68
N VAL A 83 13.66 4.38 3.70
CA VAL A 83 13.06 5.66 3.29
C VAL A 83 12.21 6.28 4.40
N ALA A 84 11.45 5.47 5.15
CA ALA A 84 10.68 5.94 6.30
C ALA A 84 11.57 6.50 7.42
N LEU A 85 12.72 5.86 7.69
CA LEU A 85 13.70 6.37 8.65
C LEU A 85 14.34 7.67 8.17
N LEU A 86 14.74 7.76 6.90
CA LEU A 86 15.25 9.00 6.31
C LEU A 86 14.21 10.14 6.41
N ASN A 87 12.93 9.84 6.17
CA ASN A 87 11.85 10.80 6.35
C ASN A 87 11.69 11.24 7.82
N THR A 88 11.73 10.29 8.76
CA THR A 88 11.64 10.56 10.20
C THR A 88 12.82 11.39 10.71
N LEU A 89 14.03 11.16 10.18
CA LEU A 89 15.25 11.90 10.52
C LEU A 89 15.33 13.29 9.87
N GLY A 90 14.34 13.68 9.07
CA GLY A 90 14.29 15.00 8.43
C GLY A 90 15.22 15.16 7.22
N PHE A 91 15.68 14.06 6.61
CA PHE A 91 16.54 14.11 5.41
C PHE A 91 15.84 14.65 4.16
N PHE A 92 14.51 14.85 4.20
CA PHE A 92 13.76 15.49 3.11
C PHE A 92 13.49 16.96 3.48
N PRO A 93 14.28 17.92 2.97
CA PRO A 93 14.08 19.33 3.26
C PRO A 93 12.80 19.84 2.60
N ASN A 94 11.96 20.51 3.39
CA ASN A 94 10.86 21.35 2.92
C ASN A 94 11.43 22.61 2.28
N VAL A 95 11.99 22.51 1.09
CA VAL A 95 12.47 23.66 0.34
C VAL A 95 11.24 24.36 -0.26
N THR A 96 10.68 25.31 0.47
CA THR A 96 9.65 26.23 -0.04
C THR A 96 10.35 27.39 -0.73
N LEU A 97 10.49 27.33 -2.06
CA LEU A 97 10.99 28.47 -2.83
C LEU A 97 9.91 29.54 -2.92
N HIS A 98 10.09 30.63 -2.18
CA HIS A 98 9.31 31.87 -2.38
C HIS A 98 9.88 32.62 -3.60
N MET A 99 9.53 32.20 -4.82
CA MET A 99 9.75 33.01 -6.02
C MET A 99 8.61 34.02 -6.14
N SER A 100 8.84 35.25 -5.65
CA SER A 100 7.93 36.37 -5.84
C SER A 100 8.09 36.93 -7.26
N ASP A 101 7.45 36.31 -8.25
CA ASP A 101 7.36 36.92 -9.58
C ASP A 101 6.39 38.10 -9.55
N ARG A 102 6.94 39.30 -9.33
CA ARG A 102 6.24 40.59 -9.31
C ARG A 102 5.80 41.08 -10.71
N PHE A 103 5.71 40.19 -11.70
CA PHE A 103 5.53 40.56 -13.10
C PHE A 103 4.19 40.12 -13.71
N VAL A 104 3.55 39.06 -13.21
CA VAL A 104 2.27 38.57 -13.78
C VAL A 104 1.16 38.67 -12.73
N ARG A 105 0.14 39.46 -13.08
CA ARG A 105 -1.07 39.72 -12.31
C ARG A 105 -1.69 38.42 -11.75
N GLY A 106 -1.83 38.38 -10.42
CA GLY A 106 -2.59 37.35 -9.70
C GLY A 106 -1.67 36.38 -8.95
N ALA A 107 -1.39 36.68 -7.69
CA ALA A 107 -0.57 35.87 -6.80
C ALA A 107 -1.16 34.46 -6.63
N MET A 108 -0.76 33.54 -7.49
CA MET A 108 -0.83 32.11 -7.22
C MET A 108 0.57 31.71 -6.75
N GLU A 109 0.75 31.67 -5.43
CA GLU A 109 1.91 31.01 -4.85
C GLU A 109 1.84 29.54 -5.30
N VAL A 110 2.75 29.12 -6.17
CA VAL A 110 2.94 27.70 -6.48
C VAL A 110 4.12 27.24 -5.62
N PRO A 111 3.90 26.81 -4.37
CA PRO A 111 4.99 26.35 -3.52
C PRO A 111 5.60 25.10 -4.15
N PHE A 112 6.78 25.24 -4.78
CA PHE A 112 7.52 24.12 -5.35
C PHE A 112 8.24 23.38 -4.21
N SER A 113 7.48 22.58 -3.45
CA SER A 113 8.03 21.70 -2.41
C SER A 113 8.54 20.41 -3.05
N SER A 114 9.73 19.95 -2.65
CA SER A 114 10.26 18.62 -2.97
C SER A 114 9.25 17.50 -2.67
N ILE A 115 8.42 17.69 -1.64
CA ILE A 115 7.34 16.76 -1.26
C ILE A 115 6.21 16.75 -2.29
N ALA A 116 5.85 17.91 -2.86
CA ALA A 116 4.81 17.99 -3.89
C ALA A 116 5.25 17.28 -5.17
N LEU A 117 6.53 17.43 -5.56
CA LEU A 117 7.11 16.69 -6.68
C LEU A 117 7.07 15.17 -6.41
N LEU A 118 7.51 14.74 -5.23
CA LEU A 118 7.49 13.33 -4.83
C LEU A 118 6.08 12.75 -4.82
N ASP A 119 5.09 13.50 -4.33
CA ASP A 119 3.68 13.09 -4.34
C ASP A 119 3.14 12.93 -5.77
N GLN A 120 3.44 13.89 -6.66
CA GLN A 120 2.99 13.84 -8.04
C GLN A 120 3.67 12.71 -8.84
N CYS A 121 4.98 12.51 -8.63
CA CYS A 121 5.71 11.36 -9.16
C CYS A 121 5.13 10.05 -8.64
N SER A 122 4.81 9.96 -7.35
CA SER A 122 4.19 8.78 -6.73
C SER A 122 2.84 8.45 -7.37
N LYS A 123 1.94 9.44 -7.48
CA LYS A 123 0.63 9.30 -8.13
C LYS A 123 0.77 8.85 -9.59
N PHE A 124 1.71 9.44 -10.33
CA PHE A 124 2.01 9.06 -11.71
C PHE A 124 2.49 7.61 -11.82
N LEU A 125 3.49 7.22 -11.02
CA LEU A 125 4.06 5.87 -11.03
C LEU A 125 3.04 4.81 -10.60
N VAL A 126 2.22 5.08 -9.58
CA VAL A 126 1.14 4.18 -9.15
C VAL A 126 0.13 3.98 -10.27
N THR A 127 -0.27 5.06 -10.94
CA THR A 127 -1.22 4.99 -12.06
C THR A 127 -0.63 4.19 -13.23
N MET A 128 0.62 4.46 -13.60
CA MET A 128 1.34 3.71 -14.64
C MET A 128 1.45 2.22 -14.30
N ALA A 129 1.78 1.88 -13.05
CA ALA A 129 1.86 0.50 -12.59
C ALA A 129 0.50 -0.21 -12.69
N MET A 130 -0.59 0.43 -12.25
CA MET A 130 -1.94 -0.14 -12.35
C MET A 130 -2.40 -0.31 -13.81
N ALA A 131 -2.06 0.64 -14.69
CA ALA A 131 -2.29 0.51 -16.12
C ALA A 131 -1.52 -0.69 -16.71
N GLY A 132 -0.26 -0.85 -16.35
CA GLY A 132 0.57 -1.99 -16.77
C GLY A 132 0.02 -3.34 -16.31
N VAL A 133 -0.43 -3.44 -15.06
CA VAL A 133 -1.11 -4.65 -14.54
C VAL A 133 -2.35 -4.97 -15.36
N GLY A 134 -3.13 -3.96 -15.77
CA GLY A 134 -4.29 -4.11 -16.64
C GLY A 134 -3.95 -4.59 -18.05
N LEU A 135 -2.91 -4.00 -18.67
CA LEU A 135 -2.45 -4.38 -20.02
C LEU A 135 -1.93 -5.83 -20.09
N GLY A 136 -1.43 -6.37 -18.97
CA GLY A 136 -1.03 -7.77 -18.88
C GLY A 136 -2.19 -8.77 -18.84
N VAL A 137 -3.43 -8.31 -18.66
CA VAL A 137 -4.61 -9.18 -18.64
C VAL A 137 -5.04 -9.51 -20.06
N SER A 138 -4.69 -10.70 -20.53
CA SER A 138 -5.20 -11.19 -21.81
C SER A 138 -6.65 -11.69 -21.66
N PHE A 139 -7.54 -11.22 -22.54
CA PHE A 139 -8.93 -11.70 -22.61
C PHE A 139 -9.00 -13.22 -22.86
N SER A 140 -8.00 -13.78 -23.55
CA SER A 140 -7.89 -15.22 -23.80
C SER A 140 -7.66 -16.01 -22.50
N SER A 141 -6.83 -15.49 -21.59
CA SER A 141 -6.60 -16.11 -20.27
C SER A 141 -7.88 -16.10 -19.44
N VAL A 142 -8.59 -14.97 -19.40
CA VAL A 142 -9.87 -14.84 -18.66
C VAL A 142 -10.91 -15.82 -19.22
N LYS A 143 -11.00 -15.97 -20.54
CA LYS A 143 -11.93 -16.91 -21.17
C LYS A 143 -11.60 -18.38 -20.86
N LYS A 144 -10.32 -18.74 -20.75
CA LYS A 144 -9.86 -20.11 -20.41
C LYS A 144 -10.09 -20.47 -18.94
N THR A 145 -9.94 -19.52 -18.01
CA THR A 145 -10.19 -19.73 -16.58
C THR A 145 -11.70 -19.68 -16.26
N GLY A 146 -12.52 -19.16 -17.17
CA GLY A 146 -13.96 -19.02 -17.02
C GLY A 146 -14.36 -17.86 -16.10
N LEU A 147 -15.67 -17.62 -15.95
CA LEU A 147 -16.20 -16.52 -15.14
C LEU A 147 -16.24 -16.83 -13.64
N GLN A 148 -15.98 -18.07 -13.21
CA GLN A 148 -16.09 -18.48 -11.81
C GLN A 148 -15.18 -17.66 -10.87
N PRO A 149 -13.89 -17.42 -11.17
CA PRO A 149 -13.05 -16.59 -10.32
C PRO A 149 -13.51 -15.13 -10.27
N LEU A 150 -14.11 -14.63 -11.36
CA LEU A 150 -14.64 -13.26 -11.43
C LEU A 150 -15.82 -13.08 -10.47
N TYR A 151 -16.80 -14.00 -10.49
CA TYR A 151 -17.93 -13.94 -9.56
C TYR A 151 -17.50 -14.09 -8.11
N LEU A 152 -16.56 -14.99 -7.82
CA LEU A 152 -16.04 -15.17 -6.46
C LEU A 152 -15.32 -13.91 -5.96
N GLY A 153 -14.48 -13.29 -6.81
CA GLY A 153 -13.81 -12.04 -6.48
C GLY A 153 -14.76 -10.88 -6.29
N LEU A 154 -15.81 -10.77 -7.12
CA LEU A 154 -16.82 -9.72 -7.02
C LEU A 154 -17.67 -9.89 -5.76
N PHE A 155 -18.12 -11.12 -5.48
CA PHE A 155 -18.86 -11.43 -4.26
C PHE A 155 -18.03 -11.12 -3.01
N ALA A 156 -16.77 -11.58 -2.95
CA ALA A 156 -15.86 -11.28 -1.85
C ALA A 156 -15.67 -9.77 -1.66
N SER A 157 -15.55 -9.02 -2.76
CA SER A 157 -15.40 -7.56 -2.74
C SER A 157 -16.66 -6.87 -2.20
N VAL A 158 -17.86 -7.32 -2.59
CA VAL A 158 -19.13 -6.79 -2.08
C VAL A 158 -19.29 -7.09 -0.60
N VAL A 159 -19.01 -8.33 -0.17
CA VAL A 159 -19.06 -8.73 1.24
C VAL A 159 -18.10 -7.87 2.06
N LEU A 160 -16.84 -7.73 1.63
CA LEU A 160 -15.87 -6.91 2.34
C LEU A 160 -16.27 -5.43 2.38
N ALA A 161 -16.78 -4.90 1.26
CA ALA A 161 -17.26 -3.52 1.19
C ALA A 161 -18.43 -3.26 2.16
N ALA A 162 -19.41 -4.18 2.20
CA ALA A 162 -20.55 -4.09 3.10
C ALA A 162 -20.16 -4.26 4.58
N MET A 163 -19.35 -5.27 4.90
CA MET A 163 -18.88 -5.52 6.26
C MET A 163 -18.03 -4.35 6.78
N SER A 164 -17.11 -3.83 5.96
CA SER A 164 -16.30 -2.68 6.35
C SER A 164 -17.14 -1.42 6.55
N LEU A 165 -18.12 -1.16 5.70
CA LEU A 165 -19.05 -0.03 5.87
C LEU A 165 -19.88 -0.17 7.15
N GLY A 166 -20.40 -1.38 7.42
CA GLY A 166 -21.15 -1.67 8.64
C GLY A 166 -20.32 -1.48 9.90
N LEU A 167 -19.06 -1.95 9.92
CA LEU A 167 -18.15 -1.72 11.03
C LEU A 167 -17.85 -0.23 11.22
N ILE A 168 -17.60 0.52 10.15
CA ILE A 168 -17.37 1.97 10.23
C ILE A 168 -18.58 2.68 10.85
N ALA A 169 -19.80 2.31 10.44
CA ALA A 169 -21.03 2.88 10.97
C ALA A 169 -21.21 2.56 12.46
N ILE A 170 -20.93 1.33 12.90
CA ILE A 170 -21.05 0.89 14.30
C ILE A 170 -20.01 1.60 15.19
N PHE A 171 -18.76 1.68 14.74
CA PHE A 171 -17.66 2.26 15.51
C PHE A 171 -17.58 3.80 15.39
N GLY A 172 -18.45 4.43 14.61
CA GLY A 172 -18.50 5.89 14.45
C GLY A 172 -17.24 6.50 13.84
N MET A 173 -16.47 5.73 13.07
CA MET A 173 -15.25 6.22 12.43
C MET A 173 -15.62 7.12 11.24
N LYS A 174 -15.05 8.32 11.16
CA LYS A 174 -15.22 9.24 10.02
C LYS A 174 -14.12 9.06 8.97
#